data_AF-A0A1Q7AFY1-F1
#
_entry.id   AF-A0A1Q7AFY1-F1
#
_cell.length_a   1.000
_cell.length_b   1.000
_cell.length_c   1.000
_cell.angle_alpha   90.00
_cell.angle_beta   90.00
_cell.angle_gamma   90.00
#
_symmetry.space_group_name_H-M   'P 1'
#
loop_
_entity.id
_entity.type
_entity.pdbx_description
1 polymer ?
#
loop_
_entity_poly.entity_id
_entity_poly.type
_entity_poly.pdbx_seq_one_letter_code
_entity_poly.pdbx_strand_id
1 'polypeptide(L)'
;MAAGYSMVGSAEVAVKFTKTRAGYAFAVYVDGNWNGIRSADIANGVDRLLSGPERLTDNFRETDFGTLNGLPPVDAGVPAPGNDPIRLGVSDMATFTAKGTSSAGSIYIRSRRTQYVIRIFGTTGKTRLLKFDARSHEWRPV
;
A
#
# COMPACT_ATOMS: atom_id res chain seq x y z
N MET A 1 -26.49 -4.11 7.98
CA MET A 1 -27.03 -5.17 7.10
C MET A 1 -26.08 -5.29 5.92
N ALA A 2 -25.20 -6.30 5.92
CA ALA A 2 -24.25 -6.55 4.83
C ALA A 2 -24.80 -7.71 4.00
N ALA A 3 -25.32 -7.40 2.80
CA ALA A 3 -25.69 -8.41 1.83
C ALA A 3 -24.42 -9.12 1.31
N GLY A 4 -24.55 -10.43 1.11
CA GLY A 4 -23.45 -11.36 0.91
C GLY A 4 -22.49 -11.00 -0.22
N TYR A 5 -21.20 -11.02 0.10
CA TYR A 5 -20.15 -11.14 -0.91
C TYR A 5 -20.03 -12.62 -1.30
N SER A 6 -20.64 -12.98 -2.42
CA SER A 6 -20.48 -14.30 -3.04
C SER A 6 -19.05 -14.47 -3.57
N MET A 7 -18.33 -15.42 -2.96
CA MET A 7 -17.12 -16.12 -3.43
C MET A 7 -16.06 -15.28 -4.17
N VAL A 8 -15.16 -14.62 -3.42
CA VAL A 8 -13.86 -14.16 -3.96
C VAL A 8 -12.82 -15.26 -3.68
N GLY A 9 -12.90 -16.35 -4.43
CA GLY A 9 -11.87 -17.40 -4.39
C GLY A 9 -10.75 -17.21 -5.42
N SER A 10 -10.98 -16.38 -6.45
CA SER A 10 -10.14 -16.33 -7.65
C SER A 10 -9.89 -14.95 -8.25
N ALA A 11 -10.53 -13.89 -7.76
CA ALA A 11 -10.36 -12.55 -8.35
C ALA A 11 -9.11 -11.87 -7.79
N GLU A 12 -8.35 -11.20 -8.67
CA GLU A 12 -7.24 -10.36 -8.25
C GLU A 12 -7.77 -9.10 -7.55
N VAL A 13 -6.99 -8.57 -6.62
CA VAL A 13 -7.32 -7.35 -5.88
C VAL A 13 -6.14 -6.38 -5.90
N ALA A 14 -6.43 -5.09 -5.75
CA ALA A 14 -5.39 -4.11 -5.55
C ALA A 14 -5.74 -3.07 -4.49
N VAL A 15 -4.72 -2.58 -3.80
CA VAL A 15 -4.78 -1.36 -3.00
C VAL A 15 -4.16 -0.24 -3.82
N LYS A 16 -4.96 0.77 -4.17
CA LYS A 16 -4.49 1.95 -4.90
C LYS A 16 -4.36 3.12 -3.95
N PHE A 17 -3.21 3.78 -4.00
CA PHE A 17 -2.95 5.00 -3.26
C PHE A 17 -3.07 6.19 -4.21
N THR A 18 -3.78 7.22 -3.77
CA THR A 18 -3.99 8.44 -4.55
C THR A 18 -3.56 9.63 -3.73
N LYS A 19 -2.63 10.42 -4.27
CA LYS A 19 -2.21 11.68 -3.65
C LYS A 19 -3.38 12.67 -3.67
N THR A 20 -3.63 13.30 -2.54
CA THR A 20 -4.66 14.31 -2.34
C THR A 20 -4.02 15.62 -1.88
N ARG A 21 -4.81 16.69 -1.75
CA ARG A 21 -4.34 17.93 -1.13
C ARG A 21 -3.95 17.76 0.35
N ALA A 22 -4.50 16.75 1.02
CA ALA A 22 -4.38 16.54 2.46
C ALA A 22 -3.54 15.30 2.82
N GLY A 23 -2.64 14.86 1.94
CA GLY A 23 -1.86 13.62 2.12
C GLY A 23 -2.27 12.56 1.09
N TYR A 24 -2.40 11.31 1.50
CA TYR A 24 -2.83 10.23 0.61
C TYR A 24 -4.15 9.60 1.07
N ALA A 25 -4.95 9.16 0.10
CA ALA A 25 -6.07 8.26 0.33
C ALA A 25 -5.74 6.89 -0.29
N PHE A 26 -6.37 5.83 0.21
CA PHE A 26 -6.27 4.49 -0.36
C PHE A 26 -7.66 3.90 -0.61
N ALA A 27 -7.76 3.04 -1.62
CA ALA A 27 -8.98 2.32 -1.95
C ALA A 27 -8.63 0.90 -2.41
N VAL A 28 -9.55 -0.04 -2.17
CA VAL A 28 -9.41 -1.44 -2.59
C VAL A 28 -10.27 -1.69 -3.81
N TYR A 29 -9.69 -2.30 -4.83
CA TYR A 29 -10.37 -2.67 -6.08
C TYR A 29 -10.29 -4.18 -6.31
N VAL A 30 -11.29 -4.71 -7.02
CA VAL A 30 -11.38 -6.11 -7.43
C VAL A 30 -11.51 -6.21 -8.95
N ASP A 31 -10.83 -7.18 -9.53
CA ASP A 31 -10.79 -7.41 -10.98
C ASP A 31 -12.20 -7.78 -11.46
N GLY A 32 -12.71 -7.01 -12.43
CA GLY A 32 -14.05 -7.20 -12.98
C GLY A 32 -14.08 -7.96 -14.31
N ASN A 33 -12.96 -8.04 -15.02
CA ASN A 33 -12.90 -8.63 -16.37
C ASN A 33 -11.88 -9.80 -16.46
N TRP A 34 -11.28 -10.18 -15.35
CA TRP A 34 -10.33 -11.29 -15.21
C TRP A 34 -9.03 -11.09 -16.00
N ASN A 35 -8.61 -9.84 -16.23
CA ASN A 35 -7.41 -9.49 -16.97
C ASN A 35 -6.26 -8.94 -16.08
N GLY A 36 -6.46 -8.97 -14.76
CA GLY A 36 -5.66 -8.33 -13.73
C GLY A 36 -6.12 -6.90 -13.44
N ILE A 37 -5.63 -6.29 -12.36
CA ILE A 37 -6.04 -4.91 -12.01
C ILE A 37 -5.26 -3.87 -12.80
N ARG A 38 -5.95 -2.96 -13.48
CA ARG A 38 -5.35 -1.91 -14.32
C ARG A 38 -5.91 -0.53 -14.00
N SER A 39 -5.05 0.48 -14.02
CA SER A 39 -5.48 1.87 -13.78
C SER A 39 -6.53 2.36 -14.78
N ALA A 40 -6.46 1.92 -16.04
CA ALA A 40 -7.46 2.24 -17.07
C ALA A 40 -8.81 1.54 -16.80
N ASP A 41 -8.78 0.28 -16.36
CA ASP A 41 -9.99 -0.49 -16.06
C ASP A 41 -10.67 0.03 -14.79
N ILE A 42 -9.90 0.47 -13.78
CA ILE A 42 -10.42 1.22 -12.62
C ILE A 42 -11.10 2.52 -13.07
N ALA A 43 -10.46 3.30 -13.96
CA ALA A 43 -11.00 4.58 -14.43
C ALA A 43 -12.31 4.42 -15.22
N ASN A 44 -12.45 3.29 -15.94
CA ASN A 44 -13.65 2.94 -16.70
C ASN A 44 -14.71 2.21 -15.85
N GLY A 45 -14.46 1.96 -14.57
CA GLY A 45 -15.36 1.23 -13.67
C GLY A 45 -15.45 -0.29 -13.94
N VAL A 46 -14.55 -0.82 -14.77
CA VAL A 46 -14.44 -2.25 -15.05
C VAL A 46 -13.86 -2.97 -13.84
N ASP A 47 -12.73 -2.48 -13.31
CA ASP A 47 -12.22 -2.92 -12.00
C ASP A 47 -12.99 -2.18 -10.91
N ARG A 48 -13.73 -2.93 -10.11
CA ARG A 48 -14.77 -2.39 -9.23
C ARG A 48 -14.18 -1.97 -7.89
N LEU A 49 -14.66 -0.84 -7.38
CA LEU A 49 -14.35 -0.39 -6.02
C LEU A 49 -14.98 -1.35 -5.00
N LEU A 50 -14.16 -1.91 -4.13
CA LEU A 50 -14.57 -2.81 -3.05
C LEU A 50 -14.64 -2.08 -1.70
N SER A 51 -13.70 -1.17 -1.43
CA SER A 51 -13.65 -0.37 -0.20
C SER A 51 -12.91 0.96 -0.40
N GLY A 52 -13.26 1.97 0.40
CA GLY A 52 -12.71 3.32 0.33
C GLY A 52 -13.37 4.23 -0.73
N PRO A 53 -12.74 5.36 -1.11
CA PRO A 53 -11.45 5.85 -0.64
C PRO A 53 -11.45 6.28 0.82
N GLU A 54 -10.37 5.96 1.53
CA GLU A 54 -10.15 6.31 2.94
C GLU A 54 -8.79 6.96 3.16
N ARG A 55 -8.69 7.82 4.18
CA ARG A 55 -7.40 8.34 4.65
C ARG A 55 -7.05 7.69 5.98
N LEU A 56 -5.77 7.41 6.21
CA LEU A 56 -5.32 6.88 7.50
C LEU A 56 -5.66 7.83 8.65
N THR A 57 -5.50 9.15 8.45
CA THR A 57 -5.77 10.17 9.47
C THR A 57 -7.23 10.20 9.93
N ASP A 58 -8.18 9.81 9.08
CA ASP A 58 -9.60 9.85 9.42
C ASP A 58 -9.96 8.76 10.45
N ASN A 59 -9.21 7.65 10.46
CA ASN A 59 -9.40 6.52 11.38
C ASN A 59 -8.32 6.47 12.50
N PHE A 60 -7.14 7.03 12.26
CA PHE A 60 -5.99 7.00 13.15
C PHE A 60 -5.39 8.39 13.28
N ARG A 61 -5.73 9.08 14.38
CA ARG A 61 -5.28 10.44 14.63
C ARG A 61 -3.75 10.55 14.55
N GLU A 62 -3.28 11.62 13.91
CA GLU A 62 -1.85 11.91 13.73
C GLU A 62 -1.07 10.84 12.93
N THR A 63 -1.74 9.95 12.21
CA THR A 63 -1.12 8.92 11.38
C THR A 63 -1.47 9.15 9.92
N ASP A 64 -0.45 9.19 9.06
CA ASP A 64 -0.63 9.38 7.62
C ASP A 64 0.46 8.62 6.83
N PHE A 65 0.25 8.46 5.53
CA PHE A 65 1.32 8.04 4.63
C PHE A 65 2.34 9.16 4.53
N GLY A 66 3.59 8.83 4.89
CA GLY A 66 4.62 9.84 5.00
C GLY A 66 5.96 9.26 5.39
N THR A 67 6.99 10.06 5.12
CA THR A 67 8.38 9.76 5.45
C THR A 67 8.92 10.82 6.40
N LEU A 68 9.82 10.40 7.28
CA LEU A 68 10.74 11.31 7.96
C LEU A 68 11.90 11.64 7.02
N ASN A 69 12.47 12.83 7.19
CA ASN A 69 13.69 13.19 6.48
C ASN A 69 14.86 12.32 6.93
N GLY A 70 15.71 11.91 5.98
CA GLY A 70 16.93 11.16 6.27
C GLY A 70 16.74 9.69 6.65
N LEU A 71 15.59 9.09 6.31
CA LEU A 71 15.40 7.65 6.48
C LEU A 71 16.38 6.84 5.63
N PRO A 72 16.98 5.76 6.17
CA PRO A 72 17.81 4.86 5.39
C PRO A 72 16.95 4.02 4.44
N PRO A 73 17.55 3.41 3.40
CA PRO A 73 16.94 2.32 2.66
C PRO A 73 16.32 1.25 3.55
N VAL A 74 15.19 0.69 3.13
CA VAL A 74 14.55 -0.44 3.83
C VAL A 74 15.28 -1.76 3.60
N ASP A 75 15.86 -1.94 2.41
CA ASP A 75 16.64 -3.10 2.00
C ASP A 75 17.92 -2.62 1.30
N ALA A 76 18.96 -3.46 1.32
CA ALA A 76 20.17 -3.23 0.54
C ALA A 76 19.84 -3.15 -0.97
N GLY A 77 20.48 -2.20 -1.67
CA GLY A 77 20.28 -1.99 -3.11
C GLY A 77 18.99 -1.27 -3.49
N VAL A 78 18.12 -0.91 -2.53
CA VAL A 78 16.96 -0.05 -2.77
C VAL A 78 17.31 1.39 -2.38
N PRO A 79 16.91 2.42 -3.13
CA PRO A 79 17.13 3.80 -2.71
C PRO A 79 16.42 4.12 -1.38
N ALA A 80 16.88 5.14 -0.66
CA ALA A 80 16.11 5.72 0.45
C ALA A 80 14.77 6.28 -0.08
N PRO A 81 13.72 6.35 0.76
CA PRO A 81 12.40 6.78 0.28
C PRO A 81 12.29 8.28 -0.03
N GLY A 82 13.17 9.12 0.51
CA GLY A 82 13.07 10.57 0.35
C GLY A 82 11.69 11.08 0.82
N ASN A 83 11.00 11.81 -0.05
CA ASN A 83 9.65 12.37 0.23
C ASN A 83 8.51 11.54 -0.38
N ASP A 84 8.80 10.36 -0.94
CA ASP A 84 7.80 9.51 -1.56
C ASP A 84 7.42 8.36 -0.60
N PRO A 85 6.23 8.41 0.03
CA PRO A 85 5.80 7.38 0.95
C PRO A 85 5.19 6.16 0.26
N ILE A 86 4.87 6.20 -1.04
CA ILE A 86 4.22 5.10 -1.77
C ILE A 86 5.18 4.60 -2.86
N ARG A 87 6.04 3.65 -2.50
CA ARG A 87 7.07 3.14 -3.43
C ARG A 87 6.64 1.83 -4.04
N LEU A 88 5.59 1.91 -4.87
CA LEU A 88 4.95 0.79 -5.55
C LEU A 88 5.10 0.86 -7.09
N GLY A 89 6.02 1.69 -7.58
CA GLY A 89 6.19 1.96 -9.00
C GLY A 89 5.19 3.02 -9.50
N VAL A 90 5.09 3.17 -10.82
CA VAL A 90 4.37 4.29 -11.46
C VAL A 90 2.85 4.30 -11.24
N SER A 91 2.27 3.18 -10.81
CA SER A 91 0.83 3.03 -10.61
C SER A 91 0.38 3.38 -9.19
N ASP A 92 1.31 3.56 -8.25
CA ASP A 92 1.00 3.70 -6.81
C ASP A 92 -0.01 2.64 -6.32
N MET A 93 0.16 1.41 -6.80
CA MET A 93 -0.80 0.33 -6.62
C MET A 93 -0.11 -0.96 -6.18
N ALA A 94 -0.61 -1.56 -5.09
CA ALA A 94 -0.20 -2.88 -4.67
C ALA A 94 -1.21 -3.91 -5.17
N THR A 95 -0.82 -4.74 -6.13
CA THR A 95 -1.69 -5.81 -6.67
C THR A 95 -1.42 -7.13 -5.96
N PHE A 96 -2.45 -7.94 -5.76
CA PHE A 96 -2.38 -9.28 -5.19
C PHE A 96 -3.17 -10.23 -6.08
N THR A 97 -2.50 -11.27 -6.57
CA THR A 97 -3.11 -12.26 -7.46
C THR A 97 -3.75 -13.38 -6.65
N ALA A 98 -4.74 -14.06 -7.23
CA ALA A 98 -5.34 -15.23 -6.62
C ALA A 98 -4.35 -16.40 -6.39
N LYS A 99 -3.20 -16.39 -7.08
CA LYS A 99 -2.12 -17.37 -6.91
C LYS A 99 -1.20 -17.06 -5.72
N GLY A 100 -1.46 -15.98 -4.98
CA GLY A 100 -0.69 -15.58 -3.81
C GLY A 100 0.57 -14.77 -4.11
N THR A 101 0.70 -14.23 -5.33
CA THR A 101 1.78 -13.28 -5.67
C THR A 101 1.28 -11.84 -5.53
N SER A 102 2.21 -10.88 -5.53
CA SER A 102 1.91 -9.45 -5.47
C SER A 102 2.91 -8.61 -6.26
N SER A 103 2.61 -7.34 -6.46
CA SER A 103 3.64 -6.35 -6.78
C SER A 103 4.56 -6.13 -5.57
N ALA A 104 5.88 -6.07 -5.79
CA ALA A 104 6.82 -5.72 -4.71
C ALA A 104 6.88 -4.21 -4.49
N GLY A 105 7.16 -3.78 -3.27
CA GLY A 105 7.33 -2.35 -2.98
C GLY A 105 7.26 -2.03 -1.50
N SER A 106 7.18 -0.75 -1.17
CA SER A 106 7.22 -0.27 0.21
C SER A 106 6.25 0.89 0.43
N ILE A 107 5.51 0.83 1.54
CA ILE A 107 4.57 1.87 1.94
C ILE A 107 5.02 2.42 3.29
N TYR A 108 5.27 3.71 3.37
CA TYR A 108 5.79 4.38 4.56
C TYR A 108 4.65 5.07 5.30
N ILE A 109 4.54 4.77 6.59
CA ILE A 109 3.51 5.31 7.47
C ILE A 109 4.21 6.06 8.60
N ARG A 110 3.79 7.31 8.81
CA ARG A 110 4.34 8.16 9.85
C ARG A 110 3.24 8.51 10.84
N SER A 111 3.54 8.32 12.12
CA SER A 111 2.79 8.93 13.21
C SER A 111 3.58 10.09 13.83
N ARG A 112 3.01 10.79 14.82
CA ARG A 112 3.70 11.91 15.49
C ARG A 112 5.10 11.57 16.01
N ARG A 113 5.37 10.32 16.39
CA ARG A 113 6.63 9.91 17.03
C ARG A 113 7.31 8.70 16.42
N THR A 114 6.68 8.04 15.45
CA THR A 114 7.18 6.77 14.93
C THR A 114 7.08 6.76 13.42
N GLN A 115 8.09 6.17 12.79
CA GLN A 115 8.06 5.81 11.38
C GLN A 115 7.95 4.29 11.25
N TYR A 116 7.04 3.85 10.40
CA TYR A 116 6.89 2.48 9.98
C TYR A 116 7.06 2.36 8.46
N VAL A 117 7.37 1.16 8.01
CA VAL A 117 7.30 0.75 6.62
C VAL A 117 6.65 -0.62 6.51
N ILE A 118 5.69 -0.74 5.60
CA ILE A 118 5.17 -2.02 5.14
C ILE A 118 5.97 -2.41 3.91
N ARG A 119 6.68 -3.54 3.99
CA ARG A 119 7.44 -4.11 2.88
C ARG A 119 6.64 -5.23 2.24
N ILE A 120 6.39 -5.16 0.93
CA ILE A 120 5.67 -6.16 0.16
C ILE A 120 6.65 -6.97 -0.69
N PHE A 121 6.61 -8.30 -0.54
CA PHE A 121 7.46 -9.23 -1.27
C PHE A 121 6.69 -9.87 -2.42
N GLY A 122 6.98 -9.40 -3.64
CA GLY A 122 6.15 -9.70 -4.81
C GLY A 122 5.96 -11.18 -5.12
N THR A 123 6.99 -12.00 -4.95
CA THR A 123 6.91 -13.44 -5.29
C THR A 123 6.01 -14.26 -4.37
N THR A 124 5.70 -13.77 -3.16
CA THR A 124 4.98 -14.57 -2.14
C THR A 124 3.74 -13.88 -1.57
N GLY A 125 3.45 -12.64 -1.96
CA GLY A 125 2.36 -11.86 -1.37
C GLY A 125 2.62 -11.44 0.08
N LYS A 126 3.73 -11.88 0.68
CA LYS A 126 4.04 -11.61 2.09
C LYS A 126 4.30 -10.13 2.30
N THR A 127 3.81 -9.65 3.43
CA THR A 127 4.09 -8.30 3.93
C THR A 127 4.88 -8.38 5.23
N ARG A 128 5.82 -7.46 5.44
CA ARG A 128 6.47 -7.24 6.74
C ARG A 128 6.24 -5.82 7.20
N LEU A 129 5.90 -5.65 8.47
CA LEU A 129 5.88 -4.35 9.13
C LEU A 129 7.21 -4.15 9.85
N LEU A 130 7.91 -3.07 9.53
CA LEU A 130 9.13 -2.67 10.23
C LEU A 130 8.90 -1.29 10.86
N LYS A 131 9.53 -1.07 12.01
CA LYS A 131 9.59 0.20 12.72
C LYS A 131 11.00 0.77 12.62
N PHE A 132 11.11 2.06 12.35
CA PHE A 132 12.39 2.76 12.37
C PHE A 132 12.85 2.98 13.82
N ASP A 133 14.07 2.55 14.12
CA ASP A 133 14.78 2.90 15.34
C ASP A 133 15.71 4.09 15.07
N ALA A 134 15.34 5.26 15.57
CA ALA A 134 16.11 6.48 15.39
C ALA A 134 17.47 6.48 16.12
N ARG A 135 17.66 5.63 17.15
CA ARG A 135 18.92 5.56 17.90
C ARG A 135 19.98 4.79 17.13
N SER A 136 19.61 3.64 16.57
CA SER A 136 20.53 2.84 15.76
C SER A 136 20.50 3.18 14.27
N HIS A 137 19.56 4.02 13.84
CA HIS A 137 19.34 4.38 12.42
C HIS A 137 19.03 3.14 11.55
N GLU A 138 18.20 2.24 12.07
CA GLU A 138 17.88 0.96 11.43
C GLU A 138 16.38 0.68 11.40
N TRP A 139 15.97 -0.17 10.46
CA TRP A 139 14.63 -0.75 10.44
C TRP A 139 14.59 -2.05 11.25
N ARG A 140 13.67 -2.13 12.22
CA ARG A 140 13.49 -3.29 13.09
C ARG A 140 12.12 -3.94 12.86
N PRO A 141 12.01 -5.27 12.79
CA PRO A 141 10.71 -5.94 12.83
C PRO A 141 9.90 -5.52 14.06
N VAL A 142 8.58 -5.38 13.88
CA VAL A 142 7.63 -5.18 14.99
C VAL A 142 7.29 -6.51 15.65
#